data_AF-X6KCC1-F1
#
_entry.id   AF-X6KCC1-F1
#
_cell.length_a   1.000
_cell.length_b   1.000
_cell.length_c   1.000
_cell.angle_alpha   90.00
_cell.angle_beta   90.00
_cell.angle_gamma   90.00
#
_symmetry.space_group_name_H-M   'P 1'
#
loop_
_entity.id
_entity.type
_entity.pdbx_description
1 polymer ?
#
loop_
_entity_poly.entity_id
_entity_poly.type
_entity_poly.pdbx_seq_one_letter_code
_entity_poly.pdbx_strand_id
1 'polypeptide(L)' 'MLNSPNNPGGYEFGRDDLETIATFAERHNLWIISDEVYRRTVFDGEFLSIAFPE' A
#
# COMPACT_ATOMS: atom_id res chain seq x y z
N MET A 1 9.15 3.39 1.78
CA MET A 1 8.21 3.34 2.92
C MET A 1 6.84 3.71 2.37
N LEU A 2 5.86 2.84 2.59
CA LEU A 2 4.47 3.02 2.19
C LEU A 2 3.65 3.11 3.48
N ASN A 3 2.94 4.21 3.68
CA ASN A 3 2.03 4.36 4.81
C ASN A 3 0.61 4.44 4.24
N SER A 4 -0.18 3.39 4.48
CA SER A 4 -1.51 3.21 3.87
C SER A 4 -2.45 2.48 4.82
N PRO A 5 -3.64 3.03 5.14
CA PRO A 5 -4.10 4.39 4.82
C PRO A 5 -3.13 5.48 5.33
N ASN A 6 -2.92 6.51 4.51
CA ASN A 6 -1.88 7.50 4.75
C ASN A 6 -2.25 8.44 5.92
N ASN A 7 -1.26 8.75 6.76
CA ASN A 7 -1.26 9.86 7.69
C ASN A 7 -0.24 10.91 7.20
N PRO A 8 -0.61 12.20 7.08
CA PRO A 8 -1.87 12.82 7.52
C PRO A 8 -2.97 12.91 6.46
N GLY A 9 -2.72 12.48 5.22
CA GLY A 9 -3.60 12.79 4.09
C GLY A 9 -4.86 11.94 3.99
N GLY A 10 -4.93 10.80 4.68
CA GLY A 10 -6.03 9.84 4.60
C GLY A 10 -6.10 9.08 3.27
N TYR A 11 -5.15 9.27 2.37
CA TYR A 11 -5.15 8.63 1.05
C TYR A 11 -4.92 7.11 1.13
N GLU A 12 -5.63 6.38 0.29
CA GLU A 12 -5.52 4.94 0.11
C GLU A 12 -5.01 4.66 -1.30
N PHE A 13 -4.26 3.56 -1.48
CA PHE A 13 -3.75 3.17 -2.79
C PHE A 13 -4.68 2.16 -3.45
N GLY A 14 -4.92 2.34 -4.75
CA GLY A 14 -5.61 1.34 -5.55
C GLY A 14 -4.70 0.15 -5.89
N ARG A 15 -5.30 -0.90 -6.45
CA ARG A 15 -4.56 -2.08 -6.95
C ARG A 15 -3.48 -1.69 -7.95
N ASP A 16 -3.83 -0.89 -8.96
CA ASP A 16 -2.90 -0.48 -10.03
C ASP A 16 -1.70 0.32 -9.48
N ASP A 17 -1.93 1.15 -8.45
CA ASP A 17 -0.86 1.89 -7.76
C ASP A 17 0.09 0.93 -7.05
N LEU A 18 -0.46 -0.02 -6.28
CA LEU A 18 0.32 -1.00 -5.53
C LEU A 18 1.11 -1.93 -6.46
N GLU A 19 0.52 -2.38 -7.57
CA GLU A 19 1.19 -3.19 -8.59
C GLU A 19 2.34 -2.43 -9.26
N THR A 20 2.14 -1.15 -9.55
CA THR A 20 3.19 -0.27 -10.08
C THR A 20 4.35 -0.12 -9.10
N ILE A 21 4.04 0.11 -7.81
CA ILE A 21 5.04 0.25 -6.74
C ILE A 21 5.80 -1.07 -6.53
N ALA A 22 5.10 -2.21 -6.47
CA ALA A 22 5.71 -3.52 -6.28
C ALA A 22 6.67 -3.86 -7.43
N THR A 23 6.22 -3.67 -8.67
CA THR A 23 7.03 -3.90 -9.88
C THR A 23 8.27 -3.00 -9.91
N PHE A 24 8.14 -1.73 -9.48
CA PHE A 24 9.28 -0.82 -9.37
C PHE A 24 10.28 -1.30 -8.31
N ALA A 25 9.80 -1.67 -7.12
CA ALA A 25 10.68 -2.12 -6.04
C ALA A 25 11.44 -3.41 -6.43
N GLU A 26 10.75 -4.37 -7.05
CA GLU A 26 11.36 -5.62 -7.52
C GLU A 26 12.45 -5.35 -8.57
N ARG A 27 12.15 -4.55 -9.59
CA ARG A 27 13.10 -4.19 -10.67
C ARG A 27 14.40 -3.58 -10.13
N HIS A 28 14.31 -2.86 -9.03
CA HIS A 28 15.43 -2.14 -8.42
C HIS A 28 16.01 -2.83 -7.18
N ASN A 29 15.55 -4.04 -6.85
CA ASN A 29 15.96 -4.77 -5.65
C ASN A 29 15.83 -3.94 -4.35
N LEU A 30 14.69 -3.25 -4.21
CA LEU A 30 14.38 -2.38 -3.08
C LEU A 30 13.46 -3.06 -2.07
N TRP A 31 13.64 -2.72 -0.81
CA TRP A 31 12.73 -3.11 0.26
C TRP A 31 11.53 -2.17 0.30
N ILE A 32 10.33 -2.74 0.51
CA ILE A 32 9.14 -1.99 0.88
C ILE A 32 8.89 -2.19 2.37
N ILE A 33 8.94 -1.09 3.12
CA ILE A 33 8.44 -1.04 4.50
C ILE A 33 6.99 -0.58 4.41
N SER A 34 6.04 -1.48 4.70
CA SER A 34 4.60 -1.20 4.72
C SER A 34 4.15 -0.88 6.14
N ASP A 35 3.63 0.32 6.35
CA ASP A 35 2.97 0.75 7.58
C ASP A 35 1.45 0.79 7.35
N GLU A 36 0.79 -0.24 7.90
CA GLU A 36 -0.64 -0.51 7.73
C GLU A 36 -1.41 -0.35 9.05
N VAL A 37 -0.90 0.48 9.97
CA VAL A 37 -1.51 0.65 11.30
C VAL A 37 -2.97 1.09 11.24
N TYR A 38 -3.35 1.84 10.19
CA TYR A 38 -4.72 2.32 9.96
C TYR A 38 -5.57 1.40 9.07
N ARG A 39 -5.16 0.16 8.79
CA ARG A 39 -5.90 -0.77 7.89
C ARG A 39 -7.36 -1.04 8.26
N ARG A 40 -7.77 -0.74 9.51
CA ARG A 40 -9.16 -0.86 9.99
C ARG A 40 -9.93 0.46 9.98
N THR A 41 -9.31 1.52 9.48
CA THR A 41 -9.88 2.87 9.37
C THR A 41 -10.13 3.21 7.90
N VAL A 42 -10.54 2.22 7.12
CA VAL A 42 -11.05 2.39 5.76
C VAL A 42 -12.55 2.63 5.87
N PHE A 43 -13.02 3.75 5.33
CA PHE A 43 -14.43 4.13 5.42
C PHE A 43 -15.26 3.55 4.26
N ASP A 44 -14.64 3.44 3.08
CA ASP A 44 -15.27 2.95 1.86
C ASP A 44 -14.44 1.82 1.25
N GLY A 45 -15.08 0.69 0.92
CA GLY A 45 -14.41 -0.46 0.32
C GLY A 45 -13.60 -1.29 1.32
N GLU A 46 -12.56 -1.97 0.82
CA GLU A 46 -11.69 -2.84 1.61
C GLU A 46 -10.23 -2.38 1.49
N PHE A 47 -9.49 -2.48 2.59
CA PHE A 47 -8.07 -2.22 2.62
C PHE A 47 -7.29 -3.20 1.71
N LEU A 48 -6.43 -2.67 0.86
CA LEU A 48 -5.50 -3.46 0.05
C LEU A 48 -4.08 -3.36 0.62
N SER A 49 -3.54 -4.49 1.09
CA SER A 49 -2.13 -4.57 1.48
C SER A 49 -1.25 -4.67 0.24
N ILE A 50 -0.08 -4.04 0.25
CA ILE A 50 0.96 -4.23 -0.78
C ILE A 50 1.42 -5.69 -0.91
N ALA A 51 1.18 -6.52 0.12
CA ALA A 51 1.46 -7.95 0.12
C ALA A 51 0.21 -8.79 -0.21
N PHE A 52 -0.66 -8.31 -1.11
CA PHE A 52 -1.83 -9.08 -1.55
C PHE A 52 -1.39 -10.43 -2.15
N PRO A 53 -2.13 -11.52 -1.89
CA PRO A 53 -1.80 -12.83 -2.46
C PRO A 53 -1.90 -12.78 -3.99
N GLU A 54 -1.01 -13.52 -4.66
CA GLU A 54 -1.09 -13.79 -6.12
C GLU A 54 -2.39 -14.49 -6.50
#